data_AF-A0A1I7NTP8-F1
#
_entry.id   AF-A0A1I7NTP8-F1
#
_cell.length_a   1.000
_cell.length_b   1.000
_cell.length_c   1.000
_cell.angle_alpha   90.00
_cell.angle_beta   90.00
_cell.angle_gamma   90.00
#
_symmetry.space_group_name_H-M   'P 1'
#
loop_
_entity.id
_entity.type
_entity.pdbx_description
1 polymer ?
#
loop_
_entity_poly.entity_id
_entity_poly.type
_entity_poly.pdbx_seq_one_letter_code
_entity_poly.pdbx_strand_id
1 'polypeptide(L)'
;MRIALAVFLCLAVNLVPARAGSVDTAFSGAIGQFEAAFPHLPAELFGVDTATYRDALTLRRFASAHWGSPVALRVEEGTAANPSCARFAAFVRLPPQSGEVSLVLCPQFHTPGADALRTLTVLHELVHVVAGPDECRAMAFAAQVEHLATGQFTDVARYWNANGCGRSGFALP
;
A
#
# COMPACT_ATOMS: atom_id res chain seq x y z
N MET A 1 57.12 10.17 -27.54
CA MET A 1 56.49 10.49 -26.23
C MET A 1 55.00 10.67 -26.48
N ARG A 2 54.07 9.72 -26.35
CA ARG A 2 53.89 8.56 -25.44
C ARG A 2 53.84 8.93 -23.96
N ILE A 3 52.80 9.67 -23.54
CA ILE A 3 52.19 9.53 -22.22
C ILE A 3 50.68 9.60 -22.43
N ALA A 4 50.10 8.41 -22.54
CA ALA A 4 48.68 8.18 -22.70
C ALA A 4 48.03 8.09 -21.31
N LEU A 5 46.85 8.70 -21.19
CA LEU A 5 45.63 8.00 -20.76
C LEU A 5 45.78 7.10 -19.52
N ALA A 6 45.94 7.67 -18.32
CA ALA A 6 45.99 6.87 -17.09
C ALA A 6 45.46 7.61 -15.86
N VAL A 7 44.23 8.16 -15.89
CA VAL A 7 43.57 8.64 -14.65
C VAL A 7 42.07 8.31 -14.58
N PHE A 8 41.45 7.72 -15.61
CA PHE A 8 39.99 7.47 -15.65
C PHE A 8 39.62 6.00 -15.40
N LEU A 9 40.20 5.34 -14.38
CA LEU A 9 39.89 3.94 -14.09
C LEU A 9 39.97 3.56 -12.60
N CYS A 10 39.36 4.35 -11.71
CA CYS A 10 39.25 4.00 -10.27
C CYS A 10 37.87 4.32 -9.62
N LEU A 11 36.80 4.48 -10.40
CA LEU A 11 35.44 4.72 -9.86
C LEU A 11 34.49 3.53 -10.04
N ALA A 12 35.04 2.32 -10.11
CA ALA A 12 34.29 1.08 -10.23
C ALA A 12 34.51 0.19 -9.00
N VAL A 13 34.13 0.65 -7.80
CA VAL A 13 34.11 -0.21 -6.61
C VAL A 13 32.94 0.18 -5.68
N ASN A 14 32.00 -0.76 -5.56
CA ASN A 14 30.97 -0.92 -4.52
C ASN A 14 29.70 -0.06 -4.58
N LEU A 15 28.95 -0.14 -5.69
CA LEU A 15 27.49 -0.11 -5.60
C LEU A 15 27.03 -1.42 -4.94
N VAL A 16 27.08 -1.49 -3.61
CA VAL A 16 26.25 -2.45 -2.89
C VAL A 16 24.83 -2.16 -3.34
N PRO A 17 24.05 -3.13 -3.87
CA PRO A 17 22.65 -2.86 -4.13
C PRO A 17 22.05 -2.47 -2.78
N ALA A 18 21.64 -1.21 -2.66
CA ALA A 18 20.84 -0.78 -1.54
C ALA A 18 19.63 -1.72 -1.54
N ARG A 19 19.60 -2.69 -0.62
CA ARG A 19 18.42 -3.54 -0.46
C ARG A 19 17.31 -2.58 -0.08
N ALA A 20 16.38 -2.35 -1.01
CA ALA A 20 15.20 -1.57 -0.75
C ALA A 20 14.55 -2.09 0.53
N GLY A 21 14.11 -1.18 1.40
CA GLY A 21 13.48 -1.59 2.65
C GLY A 21 12.27 -2.49 2.39
N SER A 22 11.84 -3.25 3.39
CA SER A 22 10.59 -4.01 3.32
C SER A 22 9.39 -3.12 2.98
N VAL A 23 9.44 -1.85 3.42
CA VAL A 23 8.48 -0.78 3.11
C VAL A 23 8.51 -0.38 1.64
N ASP A 24 9.68 -0.02 1.11
CA ASP A 24 9.83 0.36 -0.30
C ASP A 24 9.42 -0.77 -1.25
N THR A 25 9.77 -2.01 -0.89
CA THR A 25 9.40 -3.21 -1.64
C THR A 25 7.89 -3.41 -1.65
N ALA A 26 7.22 -3.25 -0.50
CA ALA A 26 5.77 -3.38 -0.39
C ALA A 26 5.04 -2.30 -1.20
N PHE A 27 5.48 -1.05 -1.12
CA PHE A 27 4.89 0.03 -1.91
C PHE A 27 5.14 -0.11 -3.41
N SER A 28 6.36 -0.48 -3.81
CA SER A 28 6.67 -0.75 -5.22
C SER A 28 5.82 -1.90 -5.76
N GLY A 29 5.63 -2.96 -4.96
CA GLY A 29 4.74 -4.07 -5.29
C GLY A 29 3.28 -3.62 -5.43
N ALA A 30 2.78 -2.82 -4.49
CA ALA A 30 1.41 -2.30 -4.53
C ALA A 30 1.17 -1.36 -5.72
N ILE A 31 2.12 -0.48 -6.03
CA ILE A 31 2.09 0.37 -7.22
C ILE A 31 2.08 -0.50 -8.47
N GLY A 32 2.99 -1.48 -8.58
CA GLY A 32 3.06 -2.38 -9.73
C GLY A 32 1.78 -3.16 -9.97
N GLN A 33 1.17 -3.71 -8.91
CA GLN A 33 -0.11 -4.41 -9.01
C GLN A 33 -1.25 -3.46 -9.39
N PHE A 34 -1.34 -2.29 -8.75
CA PHE A 34 -2.39 -1.33 -9.08
C PHE A 34 -2.29 -0.84 -10.53
N GLU A 35 -1.10 -0.47 -11.00
CA GLU A 35 -0.89 -0.01 -12.37
C GLU A 35 -1.18 -1.10 -13.40
N ALA A 36 -0.91 -2.38 -13.09
CA ALA A 36 -1.30 -3.50 -13.95
C ALA A 36 -2.82 -3.70 -14.01
N ALA A 37 -3.53 -3.51 -12.90
CA ALA A 37 -4.98 -3.59 -12.83
C ALA A 37 -5.70 -2.37 -13.41
N PHE A 38 -5.07 -1.19 -13.36
CA PHE A 38 -5.68 0.11 -13.65
C PHE A 38 -6.41 0.20 -15.00
N PRO A 39 -5.91 -0.34 -16.13
CA PRO A 39 -6.62 -0.31 -17.41
C PRO A 39 -7.97 -1.06 -17.40
N HIS A 40 -8.19 -1.92 -16.41
CA HIS A 40 -9.39 -2.75 -16.25
C HIS A 40 -10.31 -2.26 -15.12
N LEU A 41 -9.85 -1.28 -14.34
CA LEU A 41 -10.63 -0.72 -13.24
C LEU A 41 -11.61 0.35 -13.76
N PRO A 42 -12.86 0.40 -13.25
CA PRO A 42 -13.75 1.53 -13.49
C PRO A 42 -13.21 2.80 -12.82
N ALA A 43 -13.80 3.96 -13.13
CA ALA A 43 -13.46 5.22 -12.47
C ALA A 43 -13.72 5.18 -10.95
N GLU A 44 -14.76 4.45 -10.53
CA GLU A 44 -15.05 4.18 -9.12
C GLU A 44 -15.37 2.69 -8.94
N LEU A 45 -14.77 2.07 -7.92
CA LEU A 45 -15.04 0.69 -7.53
C LEU A 45 -15.31 0.63 -6.02
N PHE A 46 -16.46 0.07 -5.63
CA PHE A 46 -16.87 -0.06 -4.22
C PHE A 46 -16.86 1.27 -3.43
N GLY A 47 -17.13 2.40 -4.10
CA GLY A 47 -17.04 3.74 -3.49
C GLY A 47 -15.62 4.28 -3.35
N VAL A 48 -14.64 3.67 -4.02
CA VAL A 48 -13.25 4.13 -4.10
C VAL A 48 -13.01 4.73 -5.49
N ASP A 49 -12.74 6.04 -5.54
CA ASP A 49 -12.28 6.70 -6.76
C ASP A 49 -10.87 6.20 -7.11
N THR A 50 -10.71 5.61 -8.29
CA THR A 50 -9.48 4.91 -8.67
C THR A 50 -8.35 5.87 -9.03
N ALA A 51 -8.65 7.09 -9.49
CA ALA A 51 -7.65 8.12 -9.72
C ALA A 51 -7.13 8.69 -8.39
N THR A 52 -8.02 9.00 -7.45
CA THR A 52 -7.67 9.43 -6.10
C THR A 52 -6.84 8.37 -5.38
N TYR A 53 -7.22 7.09 -5.48
CA TYR A 53 -6.46 5.98 -4.91
C TYR A 53 -5.04 5.91 -5.51
N ARG A 54 -4.93 6.04 -6.84
CA ARG A 54 -3.64 6.07 -7.53
C ARG A 54 -2.75 7.21 -7.04
N ASP A 55 -3.30 8.41 -6.90
CA ASP A 55 -2.58 9.58 -6.40
C ASP A 55 -2.12 9.38 -4.95
N ALA A 56 -2.97 8.81 -4.08
CA ALA A 56 -2.59 8.49 -2.70
C ALA A 56 -1.46 7.45 -2.64
N LEU A 57 -1.51 6.45 -3.51
CA LEU A 57 -0.52 5.37 -3.58
C LEU A 57 0.83 5.85 -4.14
N THR A 58 0.81 6.65 -5.20
CA THR A 58 2.02 7.04 -5.97
C THR A 58 2.59 8.40 -5.55
N LEU A 59 1.73 9.41 -5.34
CA LEU A 59 2.13 10.79 -5.04
C LEU A 59 2.08 11.12 -3.56
N ARG A 60 1.41 10.28 -2.75
CA ARG A 60 1.16 10.52 -1.31
C ARG A 60 0.37 11.79 -1.03
N ARG A 61 -0.28 12.34 -2.04
CA ARG A 61 -1.09 13.55 -1.94
C ARG A 61 -2.23 13.43 -2.93
N PHE A 62 -3.44 13.67 -2.45
CA PHE A 62 -4.65 13.38 -3.19
C PHE A 62 -5.80 14.31 -2.79
N ALA A 63 -6.85 14.32 -3.61
CA ALA A 63 -8.13 14.92 -3.29
C ALA A 63 -9.13 13.79 -3.01
N SER A 64 -9.78 13.81 -1.85
CA SER A 64 -10.79 12.81 -1.50
C SER A 64 -12.15 13.46 -1.34
N ALA A 65 -13.17 12.93 -2.01
CA ALA A 65 -14.55 13.34 -1.77
C ALA A 65 -15.03 13.00 -0.35
N HIS A 66 -14.41 11.99 0.29
CA HIS A 66 -14.74 11.57 1.65
C HIS A 66 -14.17 12.53 2.71
N TRP A 67 -12.96 13.05 2.50
CA TRP A 67 -12.25 13.90 3.48
C TRP A 67 -12.20 15.40 3.12
N GLY A 68 -12.44 15.75 1.86
CA GLY A 68 -12.08 17.05 1.28
C GLY A 68 -10.68 17.06 0.67
N SER A 69 -10.21 18.23 0.22
CA SER A 69 -8.90 18.39 -0.42
C SER A 69 -8.17 19.65 0.02
N PRO A 70 -6.82 19.64 0.04
CA PRO A 70 -5.92 18.51 -0.21
C PRO A 70 -5.64 17.65 1.04
N VAL A 71 -5.38 16.33 0.85
CA VAL A 71 -4.93 15.40 1.90
C VAL A 71 -3.56 14.81 1.54
N ALA A 72 -2.69 14.64 2.52
CA ALA A 72 -1.40 13.95 2.40
C ALA A 72 -1.40 12.62 3.17
N LEU A 73 -0.68 11.63 2.64
CA LEU A 73 -0.37 10.39 3.34
C LEU A 73 1.01 10.49 3.98
N ARG A 74 1.08 10.28 5.29
CA ARG A 74 2.34 10.09 6.01
C ARG A 74 2.51 8.62 6.39
N VAL A 75 3.68 8.07 6.12
CA VAL A 75 4.04 6.72 6.55
C VAL A 75 4.92 6.84 7.79
N GLU A 76 4.56 6.12 8.85
CA GLU A 76 5.24 6.16 10.14
C GLU A 76 5.58 4.75 10.61
N GLU A 77 6.72 4.62 11.29
CA GLU A 77 7.07 3.40 12.02
C GLU A 77 6.37 3.38 13.39
N GLY A 78 5.63 2.31 13.65
CA GLY A 78 5.00 2.00 14.91
C GLY A 78 5.94 1.26 15.85
N THR A 79 5.61 1.27 17.13
CA THR A 79 6.37 0.54 18.16
C THR A 79 5.51 -0.53 18.81
N ALA A 80 6.13 -1.55 19.39
CA ALA A 80 5.42 -2.59 20.14
C ALA A 80 4.68 -2.05 21.39
N ALA A 81 5.04 -0.84 21.86
CA ALA A 81 4.32 -0.17 22.94
C ALA A 81 2.95 0.40 22.49
N ASN A 82 2.71 0.53 21.19
CA ASN A 82 1.41 0.95 20.66
C ASN A 82 0.42 -0.24 20.74
N PRO A 83 -0.73 -0.11 21.43
CA PRO A 83 -1.70 -1.19 21.58
C PRO A 83 -2.24 -1.74 20.24
N SER A 84 -2.34 -0.91 19.20
CA SER A 84 -2.75 -1.36 17.87
C SER A 84 -1.67 -2.23 17.21
N CYS A 85 -0.39 -1.90 17.43
CA CYS A 85 0.72 -2.70 16.91
C CYS A 85 0.91 -4.04 17.60
N ALA A 86 0.22 -4.31 18.72
CA ALA A 86 0.14 -5.64 19.28
C ALA A 86 -0.80 -6.58 18.48
N ARG A 87 -1.60 -6.04 17.57
CA ARG A 87 -2.68 -6.78 16.88
C ARG A 87 -2.57 -6.75 15.36
N PHE A 88 -1.97 -5.71 14.80
CA PHE A 88 -1.97 -5.45 13.36
C PHE A 88 -0.57 -5.29 12.81
N ALA A 89 -0.40 -5.65 11.54
CA ALA A 89 0.83 -5.37 10.79
C ALA A 89 0.90 -3.91 10.35
N ALA A 90 -0.23 -3.29 10.04
CA ALA A 90 -0.34 -1.85 9.81
C ALA A 90 -1.72 -1.37 10.25
N PHE A 91 -1.89 -0.06 10.37
CA PHE A 91 -3.20 0.56 10.54
C PHE A 91 -3.15 2.02 10.12
N VAL A 92 -4.30 2.59 9.79
CA VAL A 92 -4.44 4.02 9.48
C VAL A 92 -5.02 4.79 10.67
N ARG A 93 -4.47 5.95 10.98
CA ARG A 93 -5.08 6.91 11.93
C ARG A 93 -6.10 7.77 11.19
N LEU A 94 -7.37 7.52 11.48
CA LEU A 94 -8.52 8.26 10.94
C LEU A 94 -9.25 9.03 12.06
N PRO A 95 -9.94 10.14 11.74
CA PRO A 95 -9.93 10.86 10.45
C PRO A 95 -8.60 11.59 10.22
N PRO A 96 -8.38 12.21 9.04
CA PRO A 96 -7.21 13.05 8.80
C PRO A 96 -7.05 14.15 9.86
N GLN A 97 -5.81 14.42 10.29
CA GLN A 97 -5.46 15.49 11.21
C GLN A 97 -4.59 16.51 10.48
N SER A 98 -5.00 17.79 10.50
CA SER A 98 -4.28 18.87 9.82
C SER A 98 -4.00 18.61 8.32
N GLY A 99 -4.94 17.95 7.63
CA GLY A 99 -4.80 17.60 6.21
C GLY A 99 -3.92 16.38 5.95
N GLU A 100 -3.60 15.59 6.97
CA GLU A 100 -2.74 14.40 6.86
C GLU A 100 -3.42 13.16 7.42
N VAL A 101 -3.24 12.03 6.75
CA VAL A 101 -3.60 10.70 7.24
C VAL A 101 -2.30 9.93 7.49
N SER A 102 -2.15 9.34 8.68
CA SER A 102 -0.97 8.51 8.99
C SER A 102 -1.27 7.03 8.75
N LEU A 103 -0.49 6.39 7.88
CA LEU A 103 -0.33 4.94 7.84
C LEU A 103 0.81 4.54 8.78
N VAL A 104 0.49 3.76 9.80
CA VAL A 104 1.45 3.27 10.79
C VAL A 104 1.82 1.83 10.43
N LEU A 105 3.11 1.57 10.21
CA LEU A 105 3.66 0.23 9.97
C LEU A 105 4.15 -0.34 11.29
N CYS A 106 3.59 -1.46 11.73
CA CYS A 106 3.92 -2.07 13.00
C CYS A 106 5.04 -3.10 12.84
N PRO A 107 5.73 -3.52 13.93
CA PRO A 107 6.85 -4.45 13.85
C PRO A 107 6.56 -5.74 13.06
N GLN A 108 5.32 -6.26 13.14
CA GLN A 108 4.91 -7.45 12.40
C GLN A 108 4.95 -7.26 10.88
N PHE A 109 4.81 -6.03 10.35
CA PHE A 109 4.96 -5.73 8.92
C PHE A 109 6.33 -6.16 8.39
N HIS A 110 7.37 -5.99 9.19
CA HIS A 110 8.75 -6.28 8.79
C HIS A 110 9.14 -7.75 8.96
N THR A 111 8.20 -8.63 9.32
CA THR A 111 8.46 -10.07 9.42
C THR A 111 8.96 -10.62 8.07
N PRO A 112 10.10 -11.32 8.03
CA PRO A 112 10.61 -11.93 6.81
C PRO A 112 9.63 -12.91 6.16
N GLY A 113 9.66 -13.04 4.83
CA GLY A 113 8.86 -14.03 4.09
C GLY A 113 7.40 -13.66 3.82
N ALA A 114 6.98 -12.43 4.15
CA ALA A 114 5.60 -11.95 3.99
C ALA A 114 5.43 -10.90 2.88
N ASP A 115 6.23 -10.96 1.80
CA ASP A 115 6.24 -9.92 0.75
C ASP A 115 4.86 -9.70 0.11
N ALA A 116 4.19 -10.78 -0.33
CA ALA A 116 2.85 -10.69 -0.93
C ALA A 116 1.81 -10.11 0.05
N LEU A 117 1.86 -10.55 1.31
CA LEU A 117 0.97 -10.04 2.37
C LEU A 117 1.23 -8.57 2.68
N ARG A 118 2.49 -8.10 2.63
CA ARG A 118 2.79 -6.66 2.79
C ARG A 118 2.23 -5.84 1.65
N THR A 119 2.35 -6.31 0.40
CA THR A 119 1.74 -5.65 -0.75
C THR A 119 0.23 -5.56 -0.60
N LEU A 120 -0.43 -6.67 -0.25
CA LEU A 120 -1.86 -6.68 0.03
C LEU A 120 -2.24 -5.73 1.18
N THR A 121 -1.44 -5.70 2.25
CA THR A 121 -1.65 -4.79 3.39
C THR A 121 -1.60 -3.34 2.94
N VAL A 122 -0.62 -2.96 2.11
CA VAL A 122 -0.55 -1.61 1.54
C VAL A 122 -1.79 -1.30 0.70
N LEU A 123 -2.21 -2.23 -0.17
CA LEU A 123 -3.40 -2.01 -0.99
C LEU A 123 -4.66 -1.81 -0.14
N HIS A 124 -4.81 -2.63 0.90
CA HIS A 124 -5.90 -2.58 1.85
C HIS A 124 -5.95 -1.26 2.63
N GLU A 125 -4.86 -0.90 3.31
CA GLU A 125 -4.81 0.30 4.15
C GLU A 125 -4.99 1.58 3.34
N LEU A 126 -4.53 1.61 2.09
CA LEU A 126 -4.73 2.78 1.22
C LEU A 126 -6.20 3.02 0.88
N VAL A 127 -7.06 2.00 0.92
CA VAL A 127 -8.51 2.21 0.80
C VAL A 127 -9.05 2.98 2.00
N HIS A 128 -8.57 2.67 3.21
CA HIS A 128 -8.93 3.44 4.41
C HIS A 128 -8.48 4.89 4.33
N VAL A 129 -7.27 5.12 3.80
CA VAL A 129 -6.73 6.46 3.55
C VAL A 129 -7.65 7.29 2.66
N VAL A 130 -8.21 6.71 1.59
CA VAL A 130 -8.98 7.50 0.60
C VAL A 130 -10.48 7.52 0.82
N ALA A 131 -11.06 6.43 1.33
CA ALA A 131 -12.51 6.21 1.36
C ALA A 131 -13.09 5.95 2.77
N GLY A 132 -12.25 5.83 3.81
CA GLY A 132 -12.69 5.64 5.20
C GLY A 132 -12.66 4.18 5.70
N PRO A 133 -13.15 3.92 6.92
CA PRO A 133 -12.77 2.76 7.74
C PRO A 133 -13.48 1.42 7.40
N ASP A 134 -14.20 1.31 6.30
CA ASP A 134 -14.91 0.07 5.97
C ASP A 134 -13.94 -1.05 5.55
N GLU A 135 -13.73 -2.01 6.45
CA GLU A 135 -12.84 -3.18 6.29
C GLU A 135 -13.23 -4.07 5.10
N CYS A 136 -14.53 -4.26 4.88
CA CYS A 136 -15.03 -5.12 3.82
C CYS A 136 -14.83 -4.48 2.45
N ARG A 137 -15.06 -3.17 2.33
CA ARG A 137 -14.69 -2.39 1.15
C ARG A 137 -13.20 -2.47 0.86
N ALA A 138 -12.38 -2.24 1.87
CA ALA A 138 -10.92 -2.22 1.74
C ALA A 138 -10.38 -3.56 1.24
N MET A 139 -10.86 -4.66 1.81
CA MET A 139 -10.44 -5.99 1.36
C MET A 139 -11.01 -6.38 0.00
N ALA A 140 -12.27 -6.06 -0.30
CA ALA A 140 -12.86 -6.34 -1.61
C ALA A 140 -12.12 -5.60 -2.74
N PHE A 141 -11.81 -4.31 -2.53
CA PHE A 141 -11.04 -3.53 -3.49
C PHE A 141 -9.63 -4.08 -3.68
N ALA A 142 -8.91 -4.38 -2.60
CA ALA A 142 -7.55 -4.91 -2.67
C ALA A 142 -7.50 -6.28 -3.38
N ALA A 143 -8.45 -7.18 -3.08
CA ALA A 143 -8.56 -8.47 -3.75
C ALA A 143 -8.88 -8.32 -5.25
N GLN A 144 -9.76 -7.38 -5.61
CA GLN A 144 -10.07 -7.09 -7.02
C GLN A 144 -8.84 -6.56 -7.78
N VAL A 145 -8.05 -5.68 -7.17
CA VAL A 145 -6.78 -5.19 -7.75
C VAL A 145 -5.82 -6.37 -7.97
N GLU A 146 -5.63 -7.23 -6.98
CA GLU A 146 -4.76 -8.40 -7.10
C GLU A 146 -5.22 -9.36 -8.21
N HIS A 147 -6.53 -9.63 -8.27
CA HIS A 147 -7.15 -10.48 -9.28
C HIS A 147 -6.98 -9.91 -10.69
N LEU A 148 -7.21 -8.61 -10.90
CA LEU A 148 -7.03 -8.00 -12.21
C LEU A 148 -5.55 -7.94 -12.63
N ALA A 149 -4.63 -7.75 -11.67
CA ALA A 149 -3.20 -7.67 -11.96
C ALA A 149 -2.57 -9.04 -12.26
N THR A 150 -3.05 -10.11 -11.63
CA THR A 150 -2.36 -11.41 -11.62
C THR A 150 -3.22 -12.60 -12.05
N GLY A 151 -4.54 -12.42 -12.16
CA GLY A 151 -5.52 -13.48 -12.36
C GLY A 151 -5.84 -14.29 -11.10
N GLN A 152 -5.21 -14.01 -9.96
CA GLN A 152 -5.41 -14.67 -8.67
C GLN A 152 -5.54 -13.63 -7.56
N PHE A 153 -6.08 -14.00 -6.40
CA PHE A 153 -6.04 -13.16 -5.20
C PHE A 153 -5.71 -14.00 -3.97
N THR A 154 -5.13 -13.36 -2.96
CA THR A 154 -4.75 -13.99 -1.70
C THR A 154 -6.00 -14.49 -0.95
N ASP A 155 -5.97 -15.72 -0.44
CA ASP A 155 -7.07 -16.24 0.36
C ASP A 155 -7.21 -15.46 1.68
N VAL A 156 -8.31 -14.72 1.78
CA VAL A 156 -8.68 -13.87 2.91
C VAL A 156 -9.93 -14.36 3.63
N ALA A 157 -10.37 -15.60 3.44
CA ALA A 157 -11.62 -16.12 4.00
C ALA A 157 -11.73 -15.93 5.52
N ARG A 158 -10.63 -16.14 6.26
CA ARG A 158 -10.60 -15.90 7.72
C ARG A 158 -10.86 -14.44 8.06
N TYR A 159 -10.21 -13.51 7.37
CA TYR A 159 -10.39 -12.08 7.56
C TYR A 159 -11.81 -11.66 7.18
N TRP A 160 -12.30 -12.12 6.03
CA TRP A 160 -13.64 -11.84 5.50
C TRP A 160 -14.74 -12.27 6.47
N ASN A 161 -14.62 -13.47 7.04
CA ASN A 161 -15.56 -14.00 8.03
C ASN A 161 -15.46 -13.26 9.37
N ALA A 162 -14.25 -12.95 9.84
CA ALA A 162 -14.05 -12.24 11.10
C ALA A 162 -14.67 -10.83 11.10
N ASN A 163 -14.67 -10.16 9.95
CA ASN A 163 -15.28 -8.84 9.76
C ASN A 163 -16.76 -8.92 9.33
N GLY A 164 -17.34 -10.12 9.20
CA GLY A 164 -18.75 -10.29 8.83
C GLY A 164 -19.08 -9.86 7.39
N CYS A 165 -18.09 -9.84 6.49
CA CYS A 165 -18.21 -9.26 5.16
C CYS A 165 -19.16 -10.04 4.23
N GLY A 166 -19.49 -11.29 4.54
CA GLY A 166 -20.51 -12.07 3.81
C GLY A 166 -21.93 -11.49 3.90
N ARG A 167 -22.17 -10.53 4.80
CA ARG A 167 -23.44 -9.76 4.90
C ARG A 167 -23.28 -8.30 4.45
N SER A 168 -22.11 -7.92 3.96
CA SER A 168 -21.85 -6.58 3.44
C SER A 168 -22.40 -6.43 2.02
N GLY A 169 -22.38 -5.21 1.48
CA GLY A 169 -22.66 -4.95 0.06
C GLY A 169 -21.47 -5.21 -0.87
N PHE A 170 -20.34 -5.71 -0.35
CA PHE A 170 -19.10 -5.94 -1.09
C PHE A 170 -18.89 -7.43 -1.35
N ALA A 171 -18.15 -7.75 -2.42
CA ALA A 171 -17.87 -9.13 -2.83
C ALA A 171 -16.38 -9.30 -3.17
N LEU A 172 -15.88 -10.52 -2.97
CA LEU A 172 -14.57 -10.95 -3.47
C LEU A 172 -14.69 -11.43 -4.94
N PRO A 173 -13.60 -11.38 -5.73
CA PRO A 173 -13.56 -11.86 -7.11
C PRO A 173 -13.81 -13.37 -7.27
#